data_AF-A0A2K3IYX3-F1
#
_entry.id   AF-A0A2K3IYX3-F1
#
_cell.length_a   1.000
_cell.length_b   1.000
_cell.length_c   1.000
_cell.angle_alpha   90.00
_cell.angle_beta   90.00
_cell.angle_gamma   90.00
#
_symmetry.space_group_name_H-M   'P 1'
#
loop_
_entity.id
_entity.type
_entity.pdbx_description
1 polymer ?
#
loop_
_entity_poly.entity_id
_entity_poly.type
_entity_poly.pdbx_seq_one_letter_code
_entity_poly.pdbx_strand_id
1 'polypeptide(L)'
;MNSEKIRQAIVTVAGHVDHGKTSILDALRGSSVQEKEAGGITQKISFTLYPTSQLKNACPLIDKQGIKLNIPGFLFIDTPGHAAFTNLRKRGGNLADLAILVIDINEGIKPQTAEVIQILKLNKVPFLIALNKVDKISGWQTHAGSSSKGNPNLRESINSQPVNVKQNFDEKYLTLIGALQSHGFDSDIYYNITNFTKKIALVPCSARTQEGIPELILMLCGLSQRYLAERLKLGNDAKGIMLEIKKDQANYIESILYDGTLNRNDPIAVSDFEGKPIITKIRVLEEILPLSTKFKPKESVTAATGLRLQLVTKEEILPGMPFVIYKNNEKELENLFKKEISGTLGSKLSKQGIIAKADSLGSLEALLTLLAQEKIPVVKAGIGSINKTDVIRAKANLKINELDSVIVGFNVDIDSDANEIKGNSKILTEDVIYKLIERVQEFREDKKREIEKKRLLGLTALGKVTLLKQYVFRNTNPAIFGVRVDTGKIISGLNMIDQNNEKVGKIKNIQSEGKSVNEATEGMEVAISIPGINYERRLKDDVNSLYSDISESQFKNFKKNKDLLSSNELSLLSELAQIKEKSKEGWGQ
;
A
#
# COMPACT_ATOMS: atom_id res chain seq x y z
N MET A 1 -2.93 -3.70 -48.91
CA MET A 1 -2.88 -3.14 -47.55
C MET A 1 -2.57 -4.29 -46.61
N ASN A 2 -1.36 -4.37 -46.05
CA ASN A 2 -1.03 -5.38 -45.04
C ASN A 2 -1.94 -5.14 -43.84
N SER A 3 -2.89 -6.05 -43.57
CA SER A 3 -3.64 -6.02 -42.32
C SER A 3 -2.65 -6.20 -41.18
N GLU A 4 -2.41 -5.16 -40.39
CA GLU A 4 -1.56 -5.24 -39.21
C GLU A 4 -2.08 -6.37 -38.31
N LYS A 5 -1.24 -7.39 -38.06
CA LYS A 5 -1.61 -8.52 -37.23
C LYS A 5 -1.73 -8.04 -35.78
N ILE A 6 -2.90 -8.26 -35.18
CA ILE A 6 -3.10 -8.03 -33.74
C ILE A 6 -3.00 -9.34 -32.97
N ARG A 7 -2.57 -9.26 -31.72
CA ARG A 7 -2.55 -10.38 -30.77
C ARG A 7 -3.84 -10.46 -29.94
N GLN A 8 -3.97 -11.56 -29.23
CA GLN A 8 -4.97 -11.73 -28.17
C GLN A 8 -4.78 -10.66 -27.08
N ALA A 9 -5.89 -10.19 -26.51
CA ALA A 9 -5.85 -9.29 -25.37
C ALA A 9 -5.52 -10.05 -24.09
N ILE A 10 -4.60 -9.51 -23.29
CA ILE A 10 -4.25 -10.09 -22.00
C ILE A 10 -5.24 -9.55 -20.96
N VAL A 11 -6.01 -10.45 -20.36
CA VAL A 11 -7.05 -10.12 -19.37
C VAL A 11 -6.68 -10.70 -18.03
N THR A 12 -6.61 -9.87 -17.00
CA THR A 12 -6.40 -10.35 -15.62
C THR A 12 -7.70 -10.35 -14.84
N VAL A 13 -7.87 -11.32 -13.94
CA VAL A 13 -9.05 -11.41 -13.07
C VAL A 13 -8.62 -11.16 -11.64
N ALA A 14 -9.29 -10.22 -10.98
CA ALA A 14 -8.91 -9.71 -9.67
C ALA A 14 -10.14 -9.49 -8.78
N GLY A 15 -9.96 -9.34 -7.47
CA GLY A 15 -11.06 -9.27 -6.50
C GLY A 15 -10.67 -9.88 -5.15
N HIS A 16 -11.48 -9.66 -4.12
CA HIS A 16 -11.22 -10.20 -2.77
C HIS A 16 -11.18 -11.73 -2.77
N VAL A 17 -10.56 -12.32 -1.74
CA VAL A 17 -10.72 -13.74 -1.41
C VAL A 17 -12.21 -14.07 -1.34
N ASP A 18 -12.56 -15.25 -1.85
CA ASP A 18 -13.92 -15.77 -1.93
C ASP A 18 -14.94 -14.99 -2.79
N HIS A 19 -14.60 -13.86 -3.41
CA HIS A 19 -15.53 -13.17 -4.34
C HIS A 19 -15.77 -13.96 -5.64
N GLY A 20 -15.00 -15.02 -5.88
CA GLY A 20 -15.23 -15.98 -6.97
C GLY A 20 -14.43 -15.70 -8.24
N LYS A 21 -13.21 -15.17 -8.13
CA LYS A 21 -12.27 -14.97 -9.26
C LYS A 21 -12.07 -16.25 -10.08
N THR A 22 -11.64 -17.31 -9.41
CA THR A 22 -11.40 -18.64 -9.99
C THR A 22 -12.68 -19.24 -10.54
N SER A 23 -13.81 -19.07 -9.83
CA SER A 23 -15.12 -19.55 -10.27
C SER A 23 -15.58 -18.85 -11.56
N ILE A 24 -15.35 -17.55 -11.70
CA ILE A 24 -15.64 -16.80 -12.92
C ILE A 24 -14.77 -17.30 -14.07
N LEU A 25 -13.48 -17.55 -13.84
CA LEU A 25 -12.60 -18.12 -14.86
C LEU A 25 -12.99 -19.55 -15.26
N ASP A 26 -13.39 -20.36 -14.30
CA ASP A 26 -13.94 -21.71 -14.52
C ASP A 26 -15.23 -21.68 -15.35
N ALA A 27 -16.13 -20.75 -15.02
CA ALA A 27 -17.35 -20.49 -15.79
C ALA A 27 -17.03 -20.07 -17.23
N LEU A 28 -16.04 -19.21 -17.43
CA LEU A 28 -15.57 -18.83 -18.77
C LEU A 28 -14.93 -20.02 -19.51
N ARG A 29 -14.18 -20.89 -18.81
CA ARG A 29 -13.54 -22.07 -19.41
C ARG A 29 -14.52 -23.20 -19.75
N GLY A 30 -15.62 -23.32 -19.02
CA GLY A 30 -16.43 -24.53 -18.99
C GLY A 30 -15.73 -25.69 -18.27
N SER A 31 -14.87 -25.40 -17.28
CA SER A 31 -14.14 -26.40 -16.49
C SER A 31 -14.33 -26.17 -14.98
N SER A 32 -13.99 -27.16 -14.14
CA SER A 32 -13.98 -27.06 -12.68
C SER A 32 -12.56 -27.23 -12.12
N VAL A 33 -11.74 -26.19 -12.22
CA VAL A 33 -10.36 -26.18 -11.70
C VAL A 33 -10.36 -25.91 -10.20
N GLN A 34 -11.24 -25.03 -9.71
CA GLN A 34 -11.33 -24.66 -8.29
C GLN A 34 -11.55 -25.87 -7.36
N GLU A 35 -12.36 -26.86 -7.79
CA GLU A 35 -12.64 -28.08 -7.03
C GLU A 35 -11.39 -28.97 -6.83
N LYS A 36 -10.35 -28.77 -7.65
CA LYS A 36 -9.11 -29.57 -7.63
C LYS A 36 -7.99 -28.87 -6.85
N GLU A 37 -8.19 -27.63 -6.40
CA GLU A 37 -7.22 -26.89 -5.59
C GLU A 37 -7.42 -27.19 -4.09
N ALA A 38 -6.32 -27.36 -3.36
CA ALA A 38 -6.37 -27.64 -1.92
C ALA A 38 -7.09 -26.49 -1.18
N GLY A 39 -8.19 -26.82 -0.50
CA GLY A 39 -9.01 -25.83 0.22
C GLY A 39 -9.85 -24.90 -0.66
N GLY A 40 -9.94 -25.15 -1.98
CA GLY A 40 -10.74 -24.34 -2.91
C GLY A 40 -10.20 -22.93 -3.16
N ILE A 41 -8.94 -22.68 -2.81
CA ILE A 41 -8.23 -21.41 -2.98
C ILE A 41 -7.13 -21.52 -4.03
N THR A 42 -7.03 -20.52 -4.89
CA THR A 42 -5.95 -20.43 -5.89
C THR A 42 -4.65 -20.04 -5.22
N GLN A 43 -3.62 -20.87 -5.43
CA GLN A 43 -2.28 -20.71 -4.83
C GLN A 43 -1.19 -20.39 -5.86
N LYS A 44 -1.48 -20.50 -7.16
CA LYS A 44 -0.49 -20.37 -8.24
C LYS A 44 -1.03 -19.51 -9.38
N ILE A 45 -0.16 -18.80 -10.07
CA ILE A 45 -0.57 -18.09 -11.29
C ILE A 45 -0.94 -19.13 -12.35
N SER A 46 -2.05 -18.94 -13.05
CA SER A 46 -2.46 -19.81 -14.15
C SER A 46 -2.83 -19.01 -15.39
N PHE A 47 -2.57 -19.61 -16.56
CA PHE A 47 -2.93 -19.03 -17.84
C PHE A 47 -4.12 -19.77 -18.42
N THR A 48 -4.97 -19.05 -19.14
CA THR A 48 -6.06 -19.65 -19.90
C THR A 48 -6.17 -18.96 -21.24
N LEU A 49 -5.80 -19.70 -22.29
CA LEU A 49 -5.96 -19.26 -23.65
C LEU A 49 -7.41 -19.46 -24.09
N TYR A 50 -8.06 -18.40 -24.55
CA TYR A 50 -9.46 -18.42 -24.98
C TYR A 50 -9.59 -17.86 -26.41
N PRO A 51 -9.40 -18.70 -27.44
CA PRO A 51 -9.52 -18.33 -28.84
C PRO A 51 -10.93 -17.87 -29.24
N THR A 52 -11.00 -17.01 -30.26
CA THR A 52 -12.27 -16.48 -30.81
C THR A 52 -13.25 -17.54 -31.29
N SER A 53 -12.79 -18.67 -31.80
CA SER A 53 -13.67 -19.78 -32.20
C SER A 53 -14.49 -20.31 -31.02
N GLN A 54 -13.89 -20.38 -29.84
CA GLN A 54 -14.57 -20.86 -28.63
C GLN A 54 -15.42 -19.76 -27.99
N LEU A 55 -15.02 -18.48 -28.11
CA LEU A 55 -15.82 -17.35 -27.60
C LEU A 55 -17.19 -17.28 -28.26
N LYS A 56 -17.25 -17.52 -29.59
CA LYS A 56 -18.51 -17.58 -30.33
C LYS A 56 -19.44 -18.68 -29.82
N ASN A 57 -18.89 -19.86 -29.52
CA ASN A 57 -19.66 -20.98 -29.00
C ASN A 57 -20.20 -20.70 -27.59
N ALA A 58 -19.41 -20.05 -26.74
CA ALA A 58 -19.79 -19.76 -25.35
C ALA A 58 -20.71 -18.54 -25.20
N CYS A 59 -20.72 -17.63 -26.17
CA CYS A 59 -21.58 -16.44 -26.14
C CYS A 59 -22.47 -16.36 -27.39
N PRO A 60 -23.66 -17.02 -27.38
CA PRO A 60 -24.62 -16.95 -28.48
C PRO A 60 -25.13 -15.53 -28.78
N LEU A 61 -24.96 -14.59 -27.84
CA LEU A 61 -25.35 -13.18 -28.02
C LEU A 61 -24.55 -12.50 -29.13
N ILE A 62 -23.31 -12.94 -29.40
CA ILE A 62 -22.44 -12.37 -30.43
C ILE A 62 -23.06 -12.56 -31.81
N ASP A 63 -23.53 -13.77 -32.11
CA ASP A 63 -24.18 -14.08 -33.38
C ASP A 63 -25.58 -13.45 -33.44
N LYS A 64 -26.36 -13.48 -32.35
CA LYS A 64 -27.69 -12.83 -32.29
C LYS A 64 -27.65 -11.33 -32.56
N GLN A 65 -26.61 -10.64 -32.11
CA GLN A 65 -26.42 -9.20 -32.32
C GLN A 65 -25.65 -8.87 -33.61
N GLY A 66 -25.27 -9.86 -34.41
CA GLY A 66 -24.53 -9.67 -35.66
C GLY A 66 -23.12 -9.08 -35.47
N ILE A 67 -22.50 -9.30 -34.30
CA ILE A 67 -21.21 -8.69 -33.95
C ILE A 67 -20.07 -9.46 -34.64
N LYS A 68 -19.33 -8.76 -35.49
CA LYS A 68 -18.10 -9.30 -36.10
C LYS A 68 -16.92 -9.13 -35.17
N LEU A 69 -16.48 -10.21 -34.53
CA LEU A 69 -15.27 -10.23 -33.71
C LEU A 69 -14.02 -10.14 -34.58
N ASN A 70 -13.24 -9.07 -34.40
CA ASN A 70 -11.96 -8.88 -35.09
C ASN A 70 -10.74 -9.21 -34.22
N ILE A 71 -10.94 -9.59 -32.95
CA ILE A 71 -9.87 -9.99 -32.04
C ILE A 71 -9.58 -11.50 -32.18
N PRO A 72 -8.33 -11.98 -31.96
CA PRO A 72 -8.00 -13.40 -32.06
C PRO A 72 -8.44 -14.24 -30.85
N GLY A 73 -8.72 -13.59 -29.72
CA GLY A 73 -9.10 -14.22 -28.47
C GLY A 73 -8.57 -13.45 -27.25
N PHE A 74 -8.55 -14.13 -26.10
CA PHE A 74 -8.05 -13.62 -24.83
C PHE A 74 -7.01 -14.55 -24.23
N LEU A 75 -6.00 -13.98 -23.58
CA LEU A 75 -5.17 -14.69 -22.61
C LEU A 75 -5.62 -14.25 -21.22
N PHE A 76 -6.36 -15.11 -20.54
CA PHE A 76 -6.72 -14.89 -19.14
C PHE A 76 -5.56 -15.27 -18.22
N ILE A 77 -5.36 -14.46 -17.19
CA ILE A 77 -4.39 -14.70 -16.14
C ILE A 77 -5.16 -14.80 -14.83
N ASP A 78 -5.20 -16.00 -14.28
CA ASP A 78 -5.69 -16.26 -12.93
C ASP A 78 -4.54 -16.14 -11.94
N THR A 79 -4.81 -15.56 -10.79
CA THR A 79 -3.74 -15.23 -9.87
C THR A 79 -4.16 -15.37 -8.41
N PRO A 80 -3.29 -15.94 -7.55
CA PRO A 80 -3.55 -16.04 -6.12
C PRO A 80 -3.54 -14.66 -5.48
N GLY A 81 -4.56 -14.35 -4.68
CA GLY A 81 -4.67 -13.07 -3.96
C GLY A 81 -4.58 -11.84 -4.87
N HIS A 82 -3.81 -10.83 -4.44
CA HIS A 82 -3.52 -9.59 -5.18
C HIS A 82 -2.09 -9.54 -5.73
N ALA A 83 -1.25 -10.50 -5.33
CA ALA A 83 0.20 -10.52 -5.56
C ALA A 83 0.59 -10.59 -7.05
N ALA A 84 -0.32 -10.99 -7.92
CA ALA A 84 -0.01 -10.98 -9.35
C ALA A 84 -0.45 -9.73 -10.07
N PHE A 85 -1.36 -8.91 -9.53
CA PHE A 85 -1.71 -7.66 -10.19
C PHE A 85 -0.49 -6.73 -10.26
N THR A 86 0.32 -6.78 -9.21
CA THR A 86 1.58 -6.06 -9.10
C THR A 86 2.60 -6.56 -10.14
N ASN A 87 2.65 -7.87 -10.42
CA ASN A 87 3.61 -8.51 -11.34
C ASN A 87 3.35 -8.31 -12.84
N LEU A 88 2.19 -7.78 -13.22
CA LEU A 88 1.76 -7.72 -14.62
C LEU A 88 2.16 -6.39 -15.30
N ARG A 89 3.47 -6.17 -15.49
CA ARG A 89 4.04 -4.97 -16.16
C ARG A 89 4.71 -5.28 -17.52
N LYS A 90 4.76 -4.27 -18.41
CA LYS A 90 5.66 -4.20 -19.57
C LYS A 90 6.26 -2.79 -19.71
N ARG A 91 7.27 -2.59 -20.57
CA ARG A 91 7.86 -1.28 -20.85
C ARG A 91 6.80 -0.20 -21.16
N GLY A 92 6.73 0.84 -20.32
CA GLY A 92 5.86 2.01 -20.54
C GLY A 92 4.36 1.77 -20.30
N GLY A 93 3.96 0.67 -19.65
CA GLY A 93 2.56 0.40 -19.31
C GLY A 93 2.34 -0.98 -18.67
N ASN A 94 1.09 -1.47 -18.70
CA ASN A 94 0.74 -2.72 -18.03
C ASN A 94 0.78 -3.91 -19.00
N LEU A 95 1.12 -5.08 -18.48
CA LEU A 95 1.03 -6.33 -19.21
C LEU A 95 -0.42 -6.66 -19.55
N ALA A 96 -1.33 -6.49 -18.57
CA ALA A 96 -2.76 -6.64 -18.78
C ALA A 96 -3.30 -5.50 -19.64
N ASP A 97 -4.00 -5.85 -20.72
CA ASP A 97 -4.67 -4.91 -21.61
C ASP A 97 -6.04 -4.49 -21.06
N LEU A 98 -6.69 -5.39 -20.31
CA LEU A 98 -7.99 -5.22 -19.67
C LEU A 98 -8.02 -6.02 -18.35
N ALA A 99 -8.88 -5.66 -17.40
CA ALA A 99 -9.12 -6.46 -16.21
C ALA A 99 -10.61 -6.73 -15.94
N ILE A 100 -10.89 -7.85 -15.26
CA ILE A 100 -12.18 -8.16 -14.65
C ILE A 100 -12.02 -8.05 -13.15
N LEU A 101 -12.70 -7.07 -12.55
CA LEU A 101 -12.79 -6.95 -11.10
C LEU A 101 -14.04 -7.71 -10.62
N VAL A 102 -13.83 -8.84 -9.97
CA VAL A 102 -14.89 -9.66 -9.40
C VAL A 102 -15.25 -9.13 -8.01
N ILE A 103 -16.50 -8.77 -7.83
CA ILE A 103 -17.05 -8.29 -6.55
C ILE A 103 -18.26 -9.16 -6.23
N ASP A 104 -18.30 -9.73 -5.03
CA ASP A 104 -19.52 -10.37 -4.51
C ASP A 104 -20.55 -9.29 -4.18
N ILE A 105 -21.72 -9.33 -4.84
CA ILE A 105 -22.80 -8.36 -4.63
C ILE A 105 -23.29 -8.30 -3.18
N ASN A 106 -23.13 -9.40 -2.43
CA ASN A 106 -23.61 -9.49 -1.06
C ASN A 106 -22.65 -8.85 -0.06
N GLU A 107 -21.36 -8.78 -0.40
CA GLU A 107 -20.29 -8.29 0.46
C GLU A 107 -19.82 -6.88 0.12
N GLY A 108 -19.93 -6.47 -1.15
CA GLY A 108 -19.45 -5.19 -1.65
C GLY A 108 -17.92 -5.09 -1.69
N ILE A 109 -17.39 -3.87 -1.55
CA ILE A 109 -15.94 -3.62 -1.59
C ILE A 109 -15.30 -4.04 -0.26
N LYS A 110 -14.26 -4.88 -0.35
CA LYS A 110 -13.41 -5.31 0.77
C LYS A 110 -12.00 -4.71 0.63
N PRO A 111 -11.13 -4.76 1.65
CA PRO A 111 -9.81 -4.08 1.62
C PRO A 111 -8.96 -4.42 0.39
N GLN A 112 -8.93 -5.70 0.06
CA GLN A 112 -8.33 -6.29 -1.12
C GLN A 112 -8.92 -5.81 -2.46
N THR A 113 -10.24 -5.62 -2.51
CA THR A 113 -10.91 -5.01 -3.68
C THR A 113 -10.48 -3.55 -3.83
N ALA A 114 -10.44 -2.79 -2.73
CA ALA A 114 -9.98 -1.40 -2.73
C ALA A 114 -8.51 -1.29 -3.21
N GLU A 115 -7.65 -2.22 -2.79
CA GLU A 115 -6.28 -2.32 -3.26
C GLU A 115 -6.18 -2.50 -4.77
N VAL A 116 -6.91 -3.47 -5.32
CA VAL A 116 -6.95 -3.71 -6.77
C VAL A 116 -7.48 -2.48 -7.51
N ILE A 117 -8.52 -1.83 -7.01
CA ILE A 117 -9.07 -0.59 -7.60
C ILE A 117 -8.00 0.50 -7.68
N GLN A 118 -7.21 0.68 -6.62
CA GLN A 118 -6.14 1.67 -6.63
C GLN A 118 -5.00 1.28 -7.58
N ILE A 119 -4.59 0.02 -7.61
CA ILE A 119 -3.57 -0.47 -8.55
C ILE A 119 -4.03 -0.27 -10.00
N LEU A 120 -5.28 -0.64 -10.32
CA LEU A 120 -5.91 -0.41 -11.63
C LEU A 120 -5.87 1.07 -12.02
N LYS A 121 -6.21 1.96 -11.08
CA LYS A 121 -6.22 3.42 -11.26
C LYS A 121 -4.82 3.99 -11.51
N LEU A 122 -3.85 3.61 -10.66
CA LEU A 122 -2.45 4.02 -10.76
C LEU A 122 -1.86 3.62 -12.11
N ASN A 123 -2.17 2.40 -12.52
CA ASN A 123 -1.67 1.82 -13.74
C ASN A 123 -2.47 2.23 -14.99
N LYS A 124 -3.66 2.83 -14.84
CA LYS A 124 -4.58 3.15 -15.95
C LYS A 124 -4.95 1.92 -16.78
N VAL A 125 -5.16 0.77 -16.12
CA VAL A 125 -5.70 -0.42 -16.78
C VAL A 125 -7.22 -0.23 -16.91
N PRO A 126 -7.82 -0.30 -18.11
CA PRO A 126 -9.26 -0.33 -18.23
C PRO A 126 -9.80 -1.62 -17.61
N PHE A 127 -10.97 -1.55 -16.99
CA PHE A 127 -11.58 -2.72 -16.37
C PHE A 127 -13.10 -2.62 -16.39
N LEU A 128 -13.73 -3.79 -16.21
CA LEU A 128 -15.15 -3.94 -15.96
C LEU A 128 -15.33 -4.76 -14.67
N ILE A 129 -16.52 -4.69 -14.08
CA ILE A 129 -16.82 -5.40 -12.85
C ILE A 129 -17.76 -6.55 -13.13
N ALA A 130 -17.33 -7.76 -12.75
CA ALA A 130 -18.22 -8.92 -12.65
C ALA A 130 -18.85 -8.90 -11.25
N LEU A 131 -20.12 -8.53 -11.19
CA LEU A 131 -20.88 -8.43 -9.94
C LEU A 131 -21.47 -9.80 -9.63
N ASN A 132 -20.64 -10.64 -9.01
CA ASN A 132 -20.84 -12.07 -8.87
C ASN A 132 -21.78 -12.44 -7.71
N LYS A 133 -22.22 -13.69 -7.70
CA LYS A 133 -23.07 -14.33 -6.68
C LYS A 133 -24.46 -13.73 -6.51
N VAL A 134 -25.07 -13.29 -7.62
CA VAL A 134 -26.49 -12.90 -7.63
C VAL A 134 -27.41 -14.03 -7.17
N ASP A 135 -27.03 -15.29 -7.42
CA ASP A 135 -27.74 -16.49 -6.96
C ASP A 135 -27.83 -16.63 -5.43
N LYS A 136 -27.01 -15.87 -4.69
CA LYS A 136 -27.03 -15.86 -3.22
C LYS A 136 -27.93 -14.78 -2.62
N ILE A 137 -28.56 -13.94 -3.44
CA ILE A 137 -29.58 -13.00 -2.96
C ILE A 137 -30.77 -13.83 -2.49
N SER A 138 -31.25 -13.56 -1.27
CA SER A 138 -32.34 -14.33 -0.68
C SER A 138 -33.59 -14.27 -1.55
N GLY A 139 -34.08 -15.43 -1.98
CA GLY A 139 -35.24 -15.56 -2.87
C GLY A 139 -34.93 -15.41 -4.35
N TRP A 140 -33.66 -15.30 -4.76
CA TRP A 140 -33.28 -15.24 -6.18
C TRP A 140 -33.80 -16.46 -6.95
N GLN A 141 -34.52 -16.20 -8.03
CA GLN A 141 -35.02 -17.22 -8.94
C GLN A 141 -34.06 -17.34 -10.11
N THR A 142 -33.26 -18.39 -10.10
CA THR A 142 -32.28 -18.67 -11.15
C THR A 142 -32.98 -19.14 -12.42
N HIS A 143 -32.75 -18.42 -13.51
CA HIS A 143 -33.13 -18.86 -14.85
C HIS A 143 -31.92 -19.52 -15.51
N ALA A 144 -31.87 -20.86 -15.52
CA ALA A 144 -30.69 -21.59 -15.95
C ALA A 144 -30.42 -21.45 -17.46
N GLY A 145 -29.26 -20.88 -17.82
CA GLY A 145 -28.53 -21.10 -19.07
C GLY A 145 -29.00 -20.34 -20.31
N SER A 146 -28.23 -19.37 -20.79
CA SER A 146 -28.49 -18.58 -22.00
C SER A 146 -28.41 -19.38 -23.33
N SER A 147 -28.46 -20.71 -23.29
CA SER A 147 -28.27 -21.64 -24.41
C SER A 147 -29.55 -22.33 -24.90
N SER A 148 -30.70 -22.17 -24.22
CA SER A 148 -31.98 -22.75 -24.67
C SER A 148 -32.89 -21.69 -25.30
N LYS A 149 -33.54 -22.01 -26.42
CA LYS A 149 -34.61 -21.19 -27.03
C LYS A 149 -35.69 -20.92 -25.97
N GLY A 150 -35.74 -19.71 -25.44
CA GLY A 150 -36.75 -19.27 -24.47
C GLY A 150 -36.22 -18.67 -23.17
N ASN A 151 -34.91 -18.68 -22.90
CA ASN A 151 -34.39 -18.12 -21.65
C ASN A 151 -34.22 -16.59 -21.70
N PRO A 152 -34.59 -15.88 -20.62
CA PRO A 152 -34.51 -14.42 -20.55
C PRO A 152 -33.05 -13.96 -20.62
N ASN A 153 -32.80 -12.84 -21.29
CA ASN A 153 -31.49 -12.17 -21.19
C ASN A 153 -31.26 -11.66 -19.75
N LEU A 154 -30.01 -11.34 -19.37
CA LEU A 154 -29.72 -10.91 -17.99
C LEU A 154 -30.63 -9.78 -17.48
N ARG A 155 -30.97 -8.82 -18.35
CA ARG A 155 -31.88 -7.72 -18.01
C ARG A 155 -33.29 -8.23 -17.68
N GLU A 156 -33.82 -9.13 -18.48
CA GLU A 156 -35.13 -9.76 -18.26
C GLU A 156 -35.11 -10.65 -17.00
N SER A 157 -34.02 -11.37 -16.73
CA SER A 157 -33.89 -12.19 -15.52
C SER A 157 -33.92 -11.34 -14.26
N ILE A 158 -33.22 -10.19 -14.23
CA ILE A 158 -33.26 -9.24 -13.11
C ILE A 158 -34.67 -8.64 -12.96
N ASN A 159 -35.30 -8.25 -14.06
CA ASN A 159 -36.61 -7.59 -14.02
C ASN A 159 -37.78 -8.52 -13.68
N SER A 160 -37.63 -9.82 -13.90
CA SER A 160 -38.64 -10.84 -13.59
C SER A 160 -38.56 -11.37 -12.16
N GLN A 161 -37.56 -10.96 -11.38
CA GLN A 161 -37.45 -11.34 -9.97
C GLN A 161 -38.65 -10.85 -9.15
N PRO A 162 -39.05 -11.57 -8.09
CA PRO A 162 -40.04 -11.10 -7.14
C PRO A 162 -39.70 -9.70 -6.59
N VAL A 163 -40.71 -8.87 -6.32
CA VAL A 163 -40.52 -7.44 -5.95
C VAL A 163 -39.54 -7.26 -4.79
N ASN A 164 -39.66 -8.07 -3.74
CA ASN A 164 -38.77 -8.03 -2.57
C ASN A 164 -37.33 -8.43 -2.91
N VAL A 165 -37.14 -9.41 -3.81
CA VAL A 165 -35.83 -9.88 -4.26
C VAL A 165 -35.15 -8.81 -5.13
N LYS A 166 -35.92 -8.22 -6.04
CA LYS A 166 -35.45 -7.12 -6.90
C LYS A 166 -35.07 -5.88 -6.06
N GLN A 167 -35.86 -5.52 -5.05
CA GLN A 167 -35.52 -4.44 -4.12
C GLN A 167 -34.18 -4.71 -3.40
N ASN A 168 -33.96 -5.95 -2.92
CA ASN A 168 -32.71 -6.34 -2.28
C ASN A 168 -31.51 -6.22 -3.24
N PHE A 169 -31.67 -6.67 -4.49
CA PHE A 169 -30.67 -6.46 -5.54
C PHE A 169 -30.39 -4.97 -5.77
N ASP A 170 -31.44 -4.16 -5.95
CA ASP A 170 -31.35 -2.73 -6.22
C ASP A 170 -30.63 -1.98 -5.06
N GLU A 171 -30.93 -2.30 -3.80
CA GLU A 171 -30.25 -1.74 -2.62
C GLU A 171 -28.74 -2.07 -2.59
N LYS A 172 -28.38 -3.34 -2.82
CA LYS A 172 -26.98 -3.79 -2.85
C LYS A 172 -26.22 -3.12 -3.99
N TYR A 173 -26.83 -3.04 -5.16
CA TYR A 173 -26.28 -2.37 -6.34
C TYR A 173 -26.05 -0.87 -6.09
N LEU A 174 -27.04 -0.15 -5.54
CA LEU A 174 -26.89 1.28 -5.24
C LEU A 174 -25.80 1.54 -4.19
N THR A 175 -25.72 0.69 -3.17
CA THR A 175 -24.66 0.75 -2.16
C THR A 175 -23.27 0.57 -2.80
N LEU A 176 -23.13 -0.38 -3.71
CA LEU A 176 -21.88 -0.61 -4.44
C LEU A 176 -21.50 0.60 -5.32
N ILE A 177 -22.44 1.21 -6.03
CA ILE A 177 -22.18 2.43 -6.81
C ILE A 177 -21.66 3.55 -5.91
N GLY A 178 -22.30 3.79 -4.77
CA GLY A 178 -21.85 4.80 -3.81
C GLY A 178 -20.42 4.53 -3.33
N ALA A 179 -20.10 3.26 -3.04
CA ALA A 179 -18.75 2.87 -2.67
C ALA A 179 -17.72 3.08 -3.80
N LEU A 180 -18.04 2.69 -5.04
CA LEU A 180 -17.17 2.92 -6.21
C LEU A 180 -16.95 4.42 -6.47
N GLN A 181 -17.97 5.24 -6.26
CA GLN A 181 -17.86 6.70 -6.38
C GLN A 181 -16.88 7.29 -5.36
N SER A 182 -16.86 6.78 -4.12
CA SER A 182 -15.87 7.19 -3.11
C SER A 182 -14.42 6.86 -3.52
N HIS A 183 -14.21 5.82 -4.33
CA HIS A 183 -12.91 5.50 -4.94
C HIS A 183 -12.63 6.29 -6.24
N GLY A 184 -13.55 7.16 -6.65
CA GLY A 184 -13.44 8.05 -7.80
C GLY A 184 -13.81 7.43 -9.13
N PHE A 185 -14.72 6.44 -9.13
CA PHE A 185 -15.24 5.83 -10.35
C PHE A 185 -16.75 6.00 -10.46
N ASP A 186 -17.20 6.48 -11.62
CA ASP A 186 -18.60 6.40 -12.03
C ASP A 186 -18.85 5.02 -12.66
N SER A 187 -19.97 4.39 -12.31
CA SER A 187 -20.28 3.01 -12.71
C SER A 187 -21.77 2.80 -12.84
N ASP A 188 -22.15 1.85 -13.69
CA ASP A 188 -23.55 1.51 -13.92
C ASP A 188 -23.65 0.09 -14.51
N ILE A 189 -24.86 -0.49 -14.52
CA ILE A 189 -25.07 -1.78 -15.20
C ILE A 189 -24.79 -1.59 -16.69
N TYR A 190 -24.12 -2.57 -17.31
CA TYR A 190 -23.62 -2.46 -18.68
C TYR A 190 -24.68 -2.01 -19.70
N TYR A 191 -25.95 -2.42 -19.55
CA TYR A 191 -27.04 -2.05 -20.45
C TYR A 191 -27.63 -0.63 -20.21
N ASN A 192 -27.24 0.05 -19.13
CA ASN A 192 -27.59 1.45 -18.85
C ASN A 192 -26.54 2.44 -19.38
N ILE A 193 -25.37 1.95 -19.80
CA ILE A 193 -24.25 2.79 -20.20
C ILE A 193 -24.34 3.17 -21.67
N THR A 194 -24.37 4.47 -21.94
CA THR A 194 -24.27 5.03 -23.30
C THR A 194 -22.81 5.31 -23.69
N ASN A 195 -21.97 5.68 -22.73
CA ASN A 195 -20.56 5.98 -22.95
C ASN A 195 -19.63 5.21 -22.00
N PHE A 196 -19.08 4.12 -22.53
CA PHE A 196 -18.14 3.23 -21.83
C PHE A 196 -16.74 3.84 -21.58
N THR A 197 -16.45 5.05 -22.08
CA THR A 197 -15.20 5.75 -21.72
C THR A 197 -15.32 6.57 -20.43
N LYS A 198 -16.55 6.80 -19.96
CA LYS A 198 -16.82 7.60 -18.75
C LYS A 198 -17.27 6.77 -17.55
N LYS A 199 -17.95 5.65 -17.80
CA LYS A 199 -18.50 4.78 -16.77
C LYS A 199 -17.92 3.37 -16.83
N ILE A 200 -17.66 2.79 -15.66
CA ILE A 200 -17.31 1.38 -15.52
C ILE A 200 -18.57 0.54 -15.67
N ALA A 201 -18.49 -0.49 -16.52
CA ALA A 201 -19.56 -1.45 -16.71
C ALA A 201 -19.61 -2.47 -15.57
N LEU A 202 -20.76 -2.56 -14.91
CA LEU A 202 -21.14 -3.62 -13.98
C LEU A 202 -21.91 -4.69 -14.75
N VAL A 203 -21.47 -5.95 -14.67
CA VAL A 203 -22.17 -7.11 -15.22
C VAL A 203 -22.60 -8.01 -14.07
N PRO A 204 -23.87 -7.96 -13.63
CA PRO A 204 -24.43 -8.92 -12.68
C PRO A 204 -24.29 -10.34 -13.20
N CYS A 205 -23.73 -11.24 -12.38
CA CYS A 205 -23.51 -12.61 -12.82
C CYS A 205 -23.48 -13.60 -11.65
N SER A 206 -23.54 -14.87 -12.01
CA SER A 206 -23.30 -15.99 -11.11
C SER A 206 -22.39 -17.00 -11.80
N ALA A 207 -21.16 -17.10 -11.32
CA ALA A 207 -20.23 -18.14 -11.76
C ALA A 207 -20.81 -19.56 -11.57
N ARG A 208 -21.67 -19.74 -10.57
CA ARG A 208 -22.28 -21.04 -10.25
C ARG A 208 -23.39 -21.42 -11.23
N THR A 209 -24.29 -20.49 -11.51
CA THR A 209 -25.48 -20.76 -12.34
C THR A 209 -25.28 -20.41 -13.81
N GLN A 210 -24.13 -19.82 -14.15
CA GLN A 210 -23.77 -19.31 -15.48
C GLN A 210 -24.62 -18.11 -15.95
N GLU A 211 -25.49 -17.57 -15.10
CA GLU A 211 -26.25 -16.36 -15.39
C GLU A 211 -25.30 -15.15 -15.55
N GLY A 212 -25.49 -14.37 -16.62
CA GLY A 212 -24.69 -13.18 -16.93
C GLY A 212 -23.28 -13.42 -17.48
N ILE A 213 -22.81 -14.68 -17.56
CA ILE A 213 -21.49 -15.01 -18.14
C ILE A 213 -21.41 -14.68 -19.65
N PRO A 214 -22.45 -14.93 -20.46
CA PRO A 214 -22.43 -14.51 -21.87
C PRO A 214 -22.35 -12.99 -22.05
N GLU A 215 -23.06 -12.22 -21.23
CA GLU A 215 -22.98 -10.77 -21.19
C GLU A 215 -21.57 -10.28 -20.78
N LEU A 216 -20.93 -10.96 -19.83
CA LEU A 216 -19.55 -10.69 -19.44
C LEU A 216 -18.59 -10.88 -20.62
N ILE A 217 -18.70 -12.00 -21.35
CA ILE A 217 -17.92 -12.26 -22.57
C ILE A 217 -18.20 -11.20 -23.63
N LEU A 218 -19.46 -10.85 -23.84
CA LEU A 218 -19.88 -9.84 -24.80
C LEU A 218 -19.22 -8.49 -24.50
N MET A 219 -19.22 -8.08 -23.23
CA MET A 219 -18.58 -6.84 -22.79
C MET A 219 -17.06 -6.87 -22.99
N LEU A 220 -16.39 -7.98 -22.66
CA LEU A 220 -14.95 -8.12 -22.90
C LEU A 220 -14.59 -7.98 -24.39
N CYS A 221 -15.35 -8.65 -25.25
CA CYS A 221 -15.20 -8.58 -26.71
C CYS A 221 -15.40 -7.14 -27.22
N GLY A 222 -16.52 -6.51 -26.84
CA GLY A 222 -16.87 -5.17 -27.30
C GLY A 222 -15.87 -4.11 -26.85
N LEU A 223 -15.47 -4.11 -25.57
CA LEU A 223 -14.50 -3.15 -25.04
C LEU A 223 -13.12 -3.35 -25.67
N SER A 224 -12.69 -4.60 -25.85
CA SER A 224 -11.36 -4.89 -26.39
C SER A 224 -11.24 -4.49 -27.86
N GLN A 225 -12.23 -4.85 -28.69
CA GLN A 225 -12.23 -4.50 -30.10
C GLN A 225 -12.36 -2.99 -30.33
N ARG A 226 -13.19 -2.31 -29.55
CA ARG A 226 -13.47 -0.88 -29.75
C ARG A 226 -12.34 0.01 -29.26
N TYR A 227 -11.70 -0.33 -28.14
CA TYR A 227 -10.77 0.58 -27.46
C TYR A 227 -9.32 0.10 -27.42
N LEU A 228 -9.04 -1.19 -27.67
CA LEU A 228 -7.69 -1.75 -27.49
C LEU A 228 -6.98 -2.12 -28.80
N ALA A 229 -7.62 -2.00 -29.97
CA ALA A 229 -7.07 -2.45 -31.26
C ALA A 229 -5.62 -1.97 -31.51
N GLU A 230 -5.34 -0.68 -31.29
CA GLU A 230 -3.99 -0.12 -31.43
C GLU A 230 -2.97 -0.70 -30.44
N ARG A 231 -3.38 -0.96 -29.19
CA ARG A 231 -2.53 -1.56 -28.14
C ARG A 231 -2.24 -3.04 -28.37
N LEU A 232 -3.08 -3.71 -29.17
CA LEU A 232 -2.99 -5.12 -29.51
C LEU A 232 -2.17 -5.39 -30.78
N LYS A 233 -1.62 -4.38 -31.45
CA LYS A 233 -0.73 -4.58 -32.60
C LYS A 233 0.49 -5.40 -32.19
N LEU A 234 0.80 -6.42 -32.99
CA LEU A 234 1.96 -7.29 -32.78
C LEU A 234 3.21 -6.63 -33.39
N GLY A 235 4.26 -6.49 -32.59
CA GLY A 235 5.60 -6.15 -33.05
C GLY A 235 6.33 -7.37 -33.61
N ASN A 236 7.56 -7.14 -34.09
CA ASN A 236 8.41 -8.18 -34.66
C ASN A 236 9.20 -8.94 -33.60
N ASP A 237 9.78 -8.21 -32.63
CA ASP A 237 10.71 -8.77 -31.66
C ASP A 237 9.99 -9.36 -30.44
N ALA A 238 10.38 -10.57 -30.05
CA ALA A 238 9.83 -11.23 -28.88
C ALA A 238 10.11 -10.44 -27.61
N LYS A 239 9.05 -10.16 -26.85
CA LYS A 239 9.16 -9.55 -25.51
C LYS A 239 8.24 -10.27 -24.55
N GLY A 240 8.76 -10.57 -23.39
CA GLY A 240 7.99 -11.21 -22.35
C GLY A 240 8.44 -10.84 -20.96
N ILE A 241 7.78 -11.45 -19.97
CA ILE A 241 8.05 -11.25 -18.55
C ILE A 241 8.07 -12.61 -17.86
N MET A 242 9.03 -12.78 -16.94
CA MET A 242 9.13 -13.93 -16.05
C MET A 242 8.17 -13.72 -14.88
N LEU A 243 7.31 -14.69 -14.57
CA LEU A 243 6.32 -14.55 -13.51
C LEU A 243 6.64 -15.42 -12.30
N GLU A 244 6.65 -16.75 -12.46
CA GLU A 244 6.78 -17.68 -11.35
C GLU A 244 7.86 -18.73 -11.67
N ILE A 245 8.72 -19.02 -10.69
CA ILE A 245 9.80 -20.00 -10.83
C ILE A 245 9.43 -21.23 -10.03
N LYS A 246 9.10 -22.31 -10.72
CA LYS A 246 8.76 -23.60 -10.11
C LYS A 246 10.03 -24.39 -9.84
N LYS A 247 10.45 -24.41 -8.58
CA LYS A 247 11.57 -25.21 -8.06
C LYS A 247 11.18 -26.70 -7.97
N ASP A 248 10.76 -27.28 -9.09
CA ASP A 248 10.56 -28.72 -9.25
C ASP A 248 11.84 -29.36 -9.84
N GLN A 249 11.89 -30.68 -10.02
CA GLN A 249 13.07 -31.39 -10.57
C GLN A 249 13.60 -30.83 -11.90
N ALA A 250 12.76 -30.12 -12.67
CA ALA A 250 13.10 -29.55 -13.97
C ALA A 250 13.33 -28.03 -13.98
N ASN A 251 13.11 -27.31 -12.86
CA ASN A 251 13.24 -25.85 -12.74
C ASN A 251 12.60 -25.06 -13.90
N TYR A 252 11.27 -25.13 -14.01
CA TYR A 252 10.54 -24.39 -15.02
C TYR A 252 10.23 -22.96 -14.58
N ILE A 253 10.25 -22.04 -15.55
CA ILE A 253 9.84 -20.65 -15.37
C ILE A 253 8.55 -20.44 -16.16
N GLU A 254 7.49 -20.02 -15.47
CA GLU A 254 6.25 -19.61 -16.11
C GLU A 254 6.33 -18.13 -16.48
N SER A 255 5.97 -17.83 -17.71
CA SER A 255 6.23 -16.54 -18.35
C SER A 255 5.07 -16.14 -19.24
N ILE A 256 4.97 -14.86 -19.56
CA ILE A 256 4.05 -14.37 -20.60
C ILE A 256 4.86 -13.80 -21.74
N LEU A 257 4.57 -14.25 -22.95
CA LEU A 257 4.98 -13.56 -24.17
C LEU A 257 3.89 -12.57 -24.53
N TYR A 258 4.20 -11.27 -24.51
CA TYR A 258 3.23 -10.20 -24.76
C TYR A 258 3.45 -9.46 -26.07
N ASP A 259 4.59 -9.68 -26.74
CA ASP A 259 4.89 -9.10 -28.05
C ASP A 259 5.79 -10.04 -28.87
N GLY A 260 5.69 -9.95 -30.19
CA GLY A 260 6.53 -10.69 -31.14
C GLY A 260 6.33 -12.20 -31.18
N THR A 261 7.33 -12.88 -31.74
CA THR A 261 7.38 -14.34 -31.89
C THR A 261 8.68 -14.87 -31.30
N LEU A 262 8.59 -15.95 -30.52
CA LEU A 262 9.70 -16.60 -29.84
C LEU A 262 9.87 -18.01 -30.38
N ASN A 263 11.10 -18.39 -30.71
CA ASN A 263 11.43 -19.74 -31.18
C ASN A 263 12.24 -20.50 -30.13
N ARG A 264 12.15 -21.83 -30.22
CA ARG A 264 13.01 -22.73 -29.46
C ARG A 264 14.46 -22.49 -29.88
N ASN A 265 15.37 -22.47 -28.89
CA ASN A 265 16.80 -22.15 -29.04
C ASN A 265 17.15 -20.68 -29.33
N ASP A 266 16.18 -19.76 -29.40
CA ASP A 266 16.50 -18.33 -29.47
C ASP A 266 17.38 -17.95 -28.26
N PRO A 267 18.48 -17.20 -28.48
CA PRO A 267 19.20 -16.58 -27.38
C PRO A 267 18.33 -15.44 -26.84
N ILE A 268 18.13 -15.42 -25.53
CA ILE A 268 17.36 -14.38 -24.85
C ILE A 268 18.24 -13.66 -23.84
N ALA A 269 17.92 -12.40 -23.58
CA ALA A 269 18.45 -11.64 -22.47
C ALA A 269 17.32 -11.43 -21.45
N VAL A 270 17.58 -11.80 -20.20
CA VAL A 270 16.69 -11.55 -19.06
C VAL A 270 17.34 -10.47 -18.19
N SER A 271 16.58 -9.49 -17.72
CA SER A 271 17.16 -8.49 -16.81
C SER A 271 17.40 -9.07 -15.42
N ASP A 272 18.49 -8.69 -14.77
CA ASP A 272 18.60 -8.72 -13.31
C ASP A 272 17.95 -7.47 -12.67
N PHE A 273 18.00 -7.37 -11.34
CA PHE A 273 17.44 -6.23 -10.60
C PHE A 273 18.22 -4.90 -10.80
N GLU A 274 19.50 -4.97 -11.18
CA GLU A 274 20.34 -3.81 -11.47
C GLU A 274 20.24 -3.34 -12.94
N GLY A 275 19.50 -4.08 -13.76
CA GLY A 275 19.34 -3.84 -15.19
C GLY A 275 20.45 -4.44 -16.06
N LYS A 276 21.28 -5.34 -15.53
CA LYS A 276 22.27 -6.08 -16.32
C LYS A 276 21.59 -7.25 -17.04
N PRO A 277 21.95 -7.49 -18.32
CA PRO A 277 21.39 -8.60 -19.08
C PRO A 277 22.05 -9.93 -18.71
N ILE A 278 21.24 -10.88 -18.23
CA ILE A 278 21.58 -12.29 -18.11
C ILE A 278 21.30 -12.96 -19.46
N ILE A 279 22.36 -13.34 -20.17
CA ILE A 279 22.25 -13.96 -21.51
C ILE A 279 22.10 -15.46 -21.34
N THR A 280 21.03 -16.02 -21.90
CA THR A 280 20.73 -17.44 -21.82
C THR A 280 20.04 -17.96 -23.08
N LYS A 281 19.77 -19.26 -23.13
CA LYS A 281 19.08 -19.93 -24.24
C LYS A 281 17.92 -20.75 -23.71
N ILE A 282 16.89 -20.87 -24.54
CA ILE A 282 15.70 -21.66 -24.25
C ILE A 282 15.97 -23.13 -24.59
N ARG A 283 16.03 -23.99 -23.56
CA ARG A 283 16.15 -25.45 -23.70
C ARG A 283 14.82 -26.10 -24.03
N VAL A 284 13.78 -25.67 -23.33
CA VAL A 284 12.39 -26.14 -23.51
C VAL A 284 11.48 -24.93 -23.61
N LEU A 285 10.62 -24.95 -24.63
CA LEU A 285 9.59 -23.96 -24.91
C LEU A 285 8.24 -24.67 -24.96
N GLU A 286 7.37 -24.43 -23.99
CA GLU A 286 6.01 -24.95 -23.99
C GLU A 286 4.98 -23.84 -23.97
N GLU A 287 3.87 -24.04 -24.69
CA GLU A 287 2.75 -23.12 -24.78
C GLU A 287 1.52 -23.69 -24.05
N ILE A 288 0.78 -22.83 -23.37
CA ILE A 288 -0.51 -23.18 -22.76
C ILE A 288 -1.53 -23.62 -23.82
N LEU A 289 -2.29 -24.67 -23.53
CA LEU A 289 -3.37 -25.13 -24.41
C LEU A 289 -4.66 -24.32 -24.22
N PRO A 290 -5.47 -24.15 -25.29
CA PRO A 290 -6.81 -23.55 -25.19
C PRO A 290 -7.66 -24.20 -24.09
N LEU A 291 -8.24 -23.36 -23.22
CA LEU A 291 -9.14 -23.71 -22.10
C LEU A 291 -8.62 -24.83 -21.19
N SER A 292 -7.30 -24.95 -21.06
CA SER A 292 -6.64 -26.01 -20.31
C SER A 292 -5.54 -25.45 -19.42
N THR A 293 -5.19 -26.18 -18.37
CA THR A 293 -4.05 -25.87 -17.50
C THR A 293 -2.76 -26.56 -17.95
N LYS A 294 -2.81 -27.33 -19.04
CA LYS A 294 -1.67 -28.11 -19.55
C LYS A 294 -0.91 -27.33 -20.63
N PHE A 295 0.41 -27.46 -20.60
CA PHE A 295 1.32 -26.94 -21.60
C PHE A 295 1.73 -28.03 -22.60
N LYS A 296 2.08 -27.62 -23.83
CA LYS A 296 2.70 -28.52 -24.82
C LYS A 296 3.96 -27.90 -25.42
N PRO A 297 5.02 -28.70 -25.66
CA PRO A 297 6.20 -28.25 -26.39
C PRO A 297 5.86 -27.67 -27.76
N LYS A 298 6.55 -26.58 -28.11
CA LYS A 298 6.43 -25.87 -29.39
C LYS A 298 7.81 -25.43 -29.88
N GLU A 299 8.00 -25.44 -31.20
CA GLU A 299 9.21 -24.89 -31.83
C GLU A 299 9.12 -23.36 -32.00
N SER A 300 7.91 -22.81 -32.11
CA SER A 300 7.68 -21.37 -32.26
C SER A 300 6.32 -21.00 -31.66
N VAL A 301 6.26 -19.84 -31.01
CA VAL A 301 5.07 -19.30 -30.33
C VAL A 301 4.94 -17.80 -30.61
N THR A 302 3.71 -17.31 -30.80
CA THR A 302 3.43 -15.90 -31.09
C THR A 302 2.60 -15.28 -29.96
N ALA A 303 2.88 -14.04 -29.62
CA ALA A 303 2.15 -13.32 -28.58
C ALA A 303 0.65 -13.13 -28.90
N ALA A 304 -0.24 -12.95 -27.91
CA ALA A 304 -0.02 -13.11 -26.47
C ALA A 304 -0.34 -14.54 -26.05
N THR A 305 0.56 -15.15 -25.28
CA THR A 305 0.37 -16.52 -24.76
C THR A 305 1.14 -16.75 -23.46
N GLY A 306 0.68 -17.73 -22.69
CA GLY A 306 1.35 -18.22 -21.49
C GLY A 306 2.38 -19.28 -21.85
N LEU A 307 3.59 -19.14 -21.33
CA LEU A 307 4.72 -20.00 -21.62
C LEU A 307 5.21 -20.71 -20.37
N ARG A 308 5.77 -21.90 -20.59
CA ARG A 308 6.66 -22.57 -19.64
C ARG A 308 8.02 -22.76 -20.31
N LEU A 309 9.02 -22.15 -19.70
CA LEU A 309 10.40 -22.09 -20.21
C LEU A 309 11.33 -22.89 -19.31
N GLN A 310 12.32 -23.54 -19.92
CA GLN A 310 13.50 -24.02 -19.22
C GLN A 310 14.72 -23.34 -19.83
N LEU A 311 15.48 -22.61 -19.00
CA LEU A 311 16.61 -21.81 -19.45
C LEU A 311 17.93 -22.46 -19.06
N VAL A 312 18.97 -22.23 -19.87
CA VAL A 312 20.32 -22.71 -19.59
C VAL A 312 21.09 -21.60 -18.89
N THR A 313 20.89 -21.46 -17.58
CA THR A 313 21.58 -20.45 -16.76
C THR A 313 21.91 -20.99 -15.37
N LYS A 314 23.00 -20.49 -14.79
CA LYS A 314 23.35 -20.70 -13.38
C LYS A 314 22.93 -19.51 -12.50
N GLU A 315 22.61 -18.39 -13.11
CA GLU A 315 22.18 -17.18 -12.42
C GLU A 315 20.71 -17.31 -12.02
N GLU A 316 20.38 -16.80 -10.83
CA GLU A 316 19.02 -16.77 -10.34
C GLU A 316 18.23 -15.69 -11.08
N ILE A 317 17.13 -16.11 -11.71
CA ILE A 317 16.18 -15.19 -12.34
C ILE A 317 15.18 -14.76 -11.28
N LEU A 318 14.77 -13.50 -11.28
CA LEU A 318 13.78 -12.98 -10.35
C LEU A 318 12.39 -12.87 -10.99
N PRO A 319 11.30 -13.10 -10.23
CA PRO A 319 9.94 -12.79 -10.64
C PRO A 319 9.75 -11.32 -11.07
N GLY A 320 9.02 -11.11 -12.15
CA GLY A 320 8.72 -9.81 -12.74
C GLY A 320 9.80 -9.27 -13.68
N MET A 321 10.90 -10.00 -13.90
CA MET A 321 11.96 -9.54 -14.81
C MET A 321 11.55 -9.67 -16.28
N PRO A 322 11.77 -8.62 -17.10
CA PRO A 322 11.53 -8.68 -18.53
C PRO A 322 12.58 -9.54 -19.24
N PHE A 323 12.18 -10.13 -20.37
CA PHE A 323 13.10 -10.77 -21.29
C PHE A 323 12.82 -10.34 -22.74
N VAL A 324 13.89 -10.32 -23.55
CA VAL A 324 13.86 -10.00 -24.98
C VAL A 324 14.80 -10.92 -25.74
N ILE A 325 14.66 -10.98 -27.08
CA ILE A 325 15.63 -11.67 -27.95
C ILE A 325 16.99 -10.97 -27.84
N TYR A 326 18.05 -11.75 -27.65
CA TYR A 326 19.42 -11.26 -27.65
C TYR A 326 19.94 -11.14 -29.08
N LYS A 327 20.34 -9.92 -29.48
CA LYS A 327 20.88 -9.60 -30.81
C LYS A 327 22.34 -9.14 -30.77
N ASN A 328 23.15 -9.70 -29.87
CA ASN A 328 24.59 -9.39 -29.72
C ASN A 328 24.93 -7.93 -29.33
N ASN A 329 24.04 -7.22 -28.60
CA ASN A 329 24.29 -5.86 -28.14
C ASN A 329 23.95 -5.68 -26.65
N GLU A 330 24.87 -6.09 -25.77
CA GLU A 330 24.67 -6.06 -24.31
C GLU A 330 24.51 -4.64 -23.76
N LYS A 331 25.29 -3.67 -24.25
CA LYS A 331 25.25 -2.29 -23.75
C LYS A 331 23.90 -1.63 -24.02
N GLU A 332 23.32 -1.88 -25.19
CA GLU A 332 21.98 -1.38 -25.51
C GLU A 332 20.92 -2.02 -24.62
N LEU A 333 21.03 -3.33 -24.37
CA LEU A 333 20.12 -4.06 -23.48
C LEU A 333 20.24 -3.60 -22.03
N GLU A 334 21.45 -3.36 -21.53
CA GLU A 334 21.65 -2.83 -20.18
C GLU A 334 21.00 -1.46 -20.03
N ASN A 335 21.17 -0.56 -21.00
CA ASN A 335 20.51 0.74 -21.01
C ASN A 335 18.98 0.60 -21.10
N LEU A 336 18.49 -0.36 -21.89
CA LEU A 336 17.08 -0.66 -22.04
C LEU A 336 16.46 -1.11 -20.71
N PHE A 337 17.06 -2.12 -20.07
CA PHE A 337 16.62 -2.68 -18.81
C PHE A 337 16.75 -1.70 -17.65
N LYS A 338 17.88 -0.97 -17.56
CA LYS A 338 18.03 0.11 -16.58
C LYS A 338 16.97 1.18 -16.74
N LYS A 339 16.59 1.55 -17.96
CA LYS A 339 15.51 2.53 -18.18
C LYS A 339 14.16 1.98 -17.74
N GLU A 340 13.89 0.70 -17.98
CA GLU A 340 12.66 0.03 -17.56
C GLU A 340 12.55 -0.10 -16.03
N ILE A 341 13.63 -0.50 -15.36
CA ILE A 341 13.68 -0.67 -13.90
C ILE A 341 13.83 0.68 -13.17
N SER A 342 14.72 1.57 -13.63
CA SER A 342 14.96 2.88 -12.99
C SER A 342 13.82 3.86 -13.22
N GLY A 343 13.16 3.83 -14.39
CA GLY A 343 11.93 4.58 -14.61
C GLY A 343 10.80 4.14 -13.65
N THR A 344 10.90 2.92 -13.13
CA THR A 344 9.95 2.29 -12.22
C THR A 344 10.27 2.60 -10.74
N LEU A 345 11.55 2.50 -10.35
CA LEU A 345 12.00 2.58 -8.95
C LEU A 345 12.72 3.89 -8.60
N GLY A 346 13.51 4.45 -9.53
CA GLY A 346 14.49 5.50 -9.25
C GLY A 346 13.88 6.85 -8.87
N SER A 347 12.69 7.19 -9.37
CA SER A 347 11.97 8.41 -8.96
C SER A 347 11.31 8.31 -7.58
N LYS A 348 11.16 7.09 -7.04
CA LYS A 348 10.45 6.83 -5.79
C LYS A 348 11.40 6.67 -4.59
N LEU A 349 12.70 6.56 -4.84
CA LEU A 349 13.71 6.47 -3.80
C LEU A 349 14.16 7.86 -3.34
N SER A 350 14.34 7.99 -2.04
CA SER A 350 14.76 9.20 -1.34
C SER A 350 16.19 9.04 -0.80
N LYS A 351 16.86 10.16 -0.51
CA LYS A 351 18.19 10.14 0.11
C LYS A 351 18.18 9.56 1.54
N GLN A 352 17.04 9.64 2.22
CA GLN A 352 16.77 9.14 3.55
C GLN A 352 15.38 8.52 3.58
N GLY A 353 15.15 7.55 4.45
CA GLY A 353 13.87 6.86 4.56
C GLY A 353 14.01 5.41 4.97
N ILE A 354 12.89 4.69 4.90
CA ILE A 354 12.78 3.28 5.30
C ILE A 354 13.36 2.34 4.24
N ILE A 355 13.48 1.06 4.58
CA ILE A 355 13.85 0.00 3.62
C ILE A 355 12.59 -0.79 3.24
N ALA A 356 12.36 -0.98 1.94
CA ALA A 356 11.22 -1.74 1.41
C ALA A 356 11.70 -3.03 0.71
N LYS A 357 11.03 -4.15 0.97
CA LYS A 357 11.30 -5.46 0.38
C LYS A 357 10.01 -6.09 -0.12
N ALA A 358 10.07 -6.83 -1.22
CA ALA A 358 8.93 -7.58 -1.74
C ALA A 358 9.36 -8.85 -2.46
N ASP A 359 8.41 -9.76 -2.72
CA ASP A 359 8.64 -11.04 -3.40
C ASP A 359 8.98 -10.91 -4.89
N SER A 360 8.62 -9.80 -5.50
CA SER A 360 8.77 -9.55 -6.93
C SER A 360 8.96 -8.07 -7.26
N LEU A 361 9.38 -7.77 -8.49
CA LEU A 361 9.54 -6.38 -8.95
C LEU A 361 8.21 -5.61 -8.93
N GLY A 362 7.15 -6.29 -9.36
CA GLY A 362 5.82 -5.72 -9.41
C GLY A 362 5.31 -5.30 -8.03
N SER A 363 5.37 -6.21 -7.08
CA SER A 363 4.94 -5.99 -5.70
C SER A 363 5.74 -4.88 -5.03
N LEU A 364 7.06 -4.86 -5.26
CA LEU A 364 7.93 -3.83 -4.75
C LEU A 364 7.49 -2.44 -5.24
N GLU A 365 7.17 -2.32 -6.52
CA GLU A 365 6.73 -1.05 -7.06
C GLU A 365 5.39 -0.58 -6.49
N ALA A 366 4.41 -1.48 -6.39
CA ALA A 366 3.12 -1.16 -5.80
C ALA A 366 3.32 -0.62 -4.38
N LEU A 367 4.11 -1.34 -3.57
CA LEU A 367 4.50 -0.92 -2.22
C LEU A 367 5.14 0.48 -2.22
N LEU A 368 6.14 0.72 -3.06
CA LEU A 368 6.81 2.03 -3.15
C LEU A 368 5.86 3.16 -3.55
N THR A 369 4.91 2.89 -4.44
CA THR A 369 3.94 3.89 -4.91
C THR A 369 2.99 4.29 -3.79
N LEU A 370 2.50 3.32 -3.03
CA LEU A 370 1.60 3.55 -1.90
C LEU A 370 2.33 4.23 -0.73
N LEU A 371 3.55 3.81 -0.41
CA LEU A 371 4.41 4.50 0.55
C LEU A 371 4.63 5.98 0.16
N ALA A 372 4.89 6.25 -1.12
CA ALA A 372 5.07 7.61 -1.60
C ALA A 372 3.80 8.48 -1.50
N GLN A 373 2.61 7.90 -1.74
CA GLN A 373 1.33 8.60 -1.55
C GLN A 373 1.11 9.00 -0.09
N GLU A 374 1.48 8.12 0.84
CA GLU A 374 1.46 8.38 2.28
C GLU A 374 2.67 9.21 2.77
N LYS A 375 3.48 9.75 1.85
CA LYS A 375 4.66 10.56 2.14
C LYS A 375 5.68 9.85 3.03
N ILE A 376 5.76 8.53 2.94
CA ILE A 376 6.75 7.70 3.64
C ILE A 376 7.95 7.51 2.70
N PRO A 377 9.10 8.16 2.97
CA PRO A 377 10.24 8.09 2.09
C PRO A 377 10.95 6.74 2.20
N VAL A 378 11.46 6.22 1.08
CA VAL A 378 12.16 4.94 1.02
C VAL A 378 13.59 5.17 0.54
N VAL A 379 14.59 4.73 1.31
CA VAL A 379 16.01 4.89 0.95
C VAL A 379 16.53 3.74 0.10
N LYS A 380 15.98 2.53 0.30
CA LYS A 380 16.41 1.33 -0.40
C LYS A 380 15.21 0.42 -0.64
N ALA A 381 15.15 -0.14 -1.84
CA ALA A 381 14.18 -1.13 -2.25
C ALA A 381 14.90 -2.39 -2.76
N GLY A 382 14.31 -3.57 -2.58
CA GLY A 382 14.88 -4.81 -3.10
C GLY A 382 13.87 -5.96 -3.17
N ILE A 383 14.19 -6.96 -3.98
CA ILE A 383 13.39 -8.18 -4.12
C ILE A 383 13.96 -9.28 -3.24
N GLY A 384 13.09 -10.17 -2.73
CA GLY A 384 13.44 -11.33 -1.92
C GLY A 384 13.47 -11.05 -0.42
N SER A 385 13.85 -12.07 0.35
CA SER A 385 13.85 -12.08 1.81
C SER A 385 14.62 -10.90 2.43
N ILE A 386 14.21 -10.54 3.64
CA ILE A 386 14.89 -9.54 4.45
C ILE A 386 16.15 -10.17 5.04
N ASN A 387 17.31 -9.65 4.63
CA ASN A 387 18.61 -10.22 5.00
C ASN A 387 19.37 -9.34 6.02
N LYS A 388 20.49 -9.86 6.51
CA LYS A 388 21.38 -9.16 7.47
C LYS A 388 21.83 -7.78 7.00
N THR A 389 22.10 -7.59 5.72
CA THR A 389 22.55 -6.28 5.20
C THR A 389 21.44 -5.22 5.27
N ASP A 390 20.19 -5.62 5.11
CA ASP A 390 19.03 -4.74 5.22
C ASP A 390 18.85 -4.30 6.69
N VAL A 391 18.99 -5.21 7.66
CA VAL A 391 18.95 -4.90 9.09
C VAL A 391 20.06 -3.94 9.51
N ILE A 392 21.29 -4.17 9.05
CA ILE A 392 22.43 -3.28 9.36
C ILE A 392 22.17 -1.86 8.85
N ARG A 393 21.61 -1.72 7.64
CA ARG A 393 21.26 -0.41 7.09
C ARG A 393 20.11 0.26 7.84
N ALA A 394 19.08 -0.49 8.21
CA ALA A 394 17.98 0.05 9.02
C ALA A 394 18.44 0.53 10.40
N LYS A 395 19.45 -0.13 11.00
CA LYS A 395 20.09 0.34 12.22
C LYS A 395 20.88 1.63 12.03
N ALA A 396 21.52 1.82 10.88
CA ALA A 396 22.21 3.06 10.57
C ALA A 396 21.25 4.26 10.53
N ASN A 397 19.99 4.05 10.11
CA ASN A 397 18.96 5.08 10.11
C ASN A 397 18.59 5.59 11.52
N LEU A 398 18.75 4.79 12.59
CA LEU A 398 18.46 5.21 13.98
C LEU A 398 19.18 6.50 14.37
N LYS A 399 20.40 6.69 13.87
CA LYS A 399 21.24 7.86 14.18
C LYS A 399 20.82 9.12 13.42
N ILE A 400 20.04 8.97 12.37
CA ILE A 400 19.61 10.06 11.48
C ILE A 400 18.16 10.44 11.80
N ASN A 401 17.25 9.46 11.72
CA ASN A 401 15.84 9.62 12.04
C ASN A 401 15.30 8.31 12.63
N GLU A 402 14.93 8.34 13.90
CA GLU A 402 14.39 7.17 14.60
C GLU A 402 13.10 6.63 13.95
N LEU A 403 12.31 7.47 13.27
CA LEU A 403 11.10 7.07 12.55
C LEU A 403 11.38 6.20 11.32
N ASP A 404 12.59 6.29 10.77
CA ASP A 404 12.99 5.61 9.54
C ASP A 404 13.80 4.32 9.81
N SER A 405 13.95 3.92 11.08
CA SER A 405 14.53 2.62 11.46
C SER A 405 13.49 1.50 11.43
N VAL A 406 12.86 1.34 10.27
CA VAL A 406 11.92 0.26 10.00
C VAL A 406 12.21 -0.37 8.65
N ILE A 407 12.09 -1.69 8.60
CA ILE A 407 12.08 -2.47 7.35
C ILE A 407 10.65 -2.93 7.12
N VAL A 408 10.19 -2.72 5.90
CA VAL A 408 8.84 -3.05 5.45
C VAL A 408 8.96 -4.13 4.38
N GLY A 409 8.32 -5.28 4.61
CA GLY A 409 8.36 -6.43 3.72
C GLY A 409 6.97 -6.85 3.28
N PHE A 410 6.71 -6.87 1.98
CA PHE A 410 5.46 -7.39 1.43
C PHE A 410 5.66 -8.81 0.90
N ASN A 411 4.92 -9.77 1.45
CA ASN A 411 4.98 -11.20 1.08
C ASN A 411 6.41 -11.78 1.08
N VAL A 412 7.24 -11.39 2.04
CA VAL A 412 8.64 -11.85 2.15
C VAL A 412 8.94 -12.40 3.53
N ASP A 413 9.79 -13.42 3.54
CA ASP A 413 10.35 -13.99 4.75
C ASP A 413 11.53 -13.17 5.29
N ILE A 414 11.91 -13.47 6.53
CA ILE A 414 13.07 -12.90 7.21
C ILE A 414 14.11 -14.01 7.37
N ASP A 415 15.31 -13.78 6.87
CA ASP A 415 16.40 -14.75 6.98
C ASP A 415 16.79 -14.97 8.45
N SER A 416 17.26 -16.16 8.80
CA SER A 416 17.58 -16.52 10.20
C SER A 416 18.64 -15.59 10.80
N ASP A 417 19.68 -15.27 10.02
CA ASP A 417 20.77 -14.38 10.42
C ASP A 417 20.29 -12.92 10.60
N ALA A 418 19.30 -12.48 9.84
CA ALA A 418 18.65 -11.19 9.97
C ALA A 418 17.81 -11.11 11.26
N ASN A 419 17.09 -12.19 11.58
CA ASN A 419 16.24 -12.28 12.77
C ASN A 419 17.05 -12.24 14.07
N GLU A 420 18.24 -12.87 14.09
CA GLU A 420 19.17 -12.84 15.22
C GLU A 420 19.68 -11.42 15.53
N ILE A 421 19.97 -10.64 14.50
CA ILE A 421 20.58 -9.32 14.67
C ILE A 421 19.59 -8.17 14.74
N LYS A 422 18.28 -8.37 14.58
CA LYS A 422 17.29 -7.27 14.49
C LYS A 422 17.37 -6.27 15.66
N GLY A 423 17.59 -6.76 16.89
CA GLY A 423 17.67 -5.92 18.09
C GLY A 423 16.46 -4.98 18.19
N ASN A 424 16.72 -3.66 18.23
CA ASN A 424 15.69 -2.61 18.30
C ASN A 424 15.10 -2.17 16.95
N SER A 425 15.64 -2.63 15.82
CA SER A 425 15.09 -2.25 14.51
C SER A 425 13.75 -2.97 14.28
N LYS A 426 12.72 -2.21 13.92
CA LYS A 426 11.38 -2.76 13.67
C LYS A 426 11.36 -3.39 12.28
N ILE A 427 10.86 -4.62 12.18
CA ILE A 427 10.57 -5.27 10.90
C ILE A 427 9.07 -5.51 10.87
N LEU A 428 8.40 -5.04 9.82
CA LEU A 428 6.98 -5.21 9.58
C LEU A 428 6.82 -5.99 8.28
N THR A 429 6.15 -7.14 8.36
CA THR A 429 5.83 -7.98 7.20
C THR A 429 4.33 -8.26 7.17
N GLU A 430 3.76 -8.23 5.96
CA GLU A 430 2.33 -8.51 5.70
C GLU A 430 2.17 -9.08 4.29
N ASP A 431 1.04 -9.75 4.06
CA ASP A 431 0.59 -10.28 2.78
C ASP A 431 -0.40 -9.34 2.04
N VAL A 432 -0.79 -8.23 2.70
CA VAL A 432 -1.69 -7.19 2.16
C VAL A 432 -1.01 -5.82 2.30
N ILE A 433 -0.84 -5.08 1.19
CA ILE A 433 -0.07 -3.82 1.20
C ILE A 433 -0.72 -2.78 2.11
N TYR A 434 -2.05 -2.66 2.11
CA TYR A 434 -2.74 -1.67 2.95
C TYR A 434 -2.53 -1.89 4.45
N LYS A 435 -2.65 -3.13 4.92
CA LYS A 435 -2.35 -3.48 6.31
C LYS A 435 -0.90 -3.13 6.65
N LEU A 436 0.01 -3.36 5.71
CA LEU A 436 1.41 -3.02 5.89
C LEU A 436 1.62 -1.51 6.06
N ILE A 437 0.97 -0.70 5.21
CA ILE A 437 1.01 0.76 5.29
C ILE A 437 0.42 1.26 6.61
N GLU A 438 -0.74 0.74 7.01
CA GLU A 438 -1.40 1.07 8.27
C GLU A 438 -0.48 0.78 9.46
N ARG A 439 0.11 -0.41 9.53
CA ARG A 439 1.09 -0.78 10.58
C ARG A 439 2.32 0.11 10.59
N VAL A 440 2.77 0.58 9.43
CA VAL A 440 3.89 1.53 9.32
C VAL A 440 3.48 2.90 9.87
N GLN A 441 2.26 3.37 9.57
CA GLN A 441 1.74 4.63 10.10
C GLN A 441 1.60 4.57 11.62
N GLU A 442 0.96 3.53 12.15
CA GLU A 442 0.85 3.28 13.60
C GLU A 442 2.22 3.30 14.28
N PHE A 443 3.18 2.56 13.72
CA PHE A 443 4.55 2.55 14.23
C PHE A 443 5.17 3.95 14.25
N ARG A 444 5.02 4.73 13.17
CA ARG A 444 5.58 6.09 13.08
C ARG A 444 4.92 7.03 14.10
N GLU A 445 3.61 6.92 14.31
CA GLU A 445 2.90 7.71 15.30
C GLU A 445 3.35 7.38 16.73
N ASP A 446 3.39 6.10 17.08
CA ASP A 446 3.84 5.66 18.40
C ASP A 446 5.29 6.06 18.66
N LYS A 447 6.15 5.90 17.65
CA LYS A 447 7.54 6.29 17.76
C LYS A 447 7.71 7.80 17.90
N LYS A 448 6.88 8.59 17.21
CA LYS A 448 6.83 10.05 17.37
C LYS A 448 6.45 10.44 18.80
N ARG A 449 5.40 9.83 19.36
CA ARG A 449 4.99 10.03 20.77
C ARG A 449 6.11 9.66 21.74
N GLU A 450 6.84 8.57 21.49
CA GLU A 450 7.98 8.14 22.32
C GLU A 450 9.12 9.18 22.30
N ILE A 451 9.46 9.71 21.12
CA ILE A 451 10.49 10.73 20.94
C ILE A 451 10.08 12.03 21.65
N GLU A 452 8.85 12.48 21.45
CA GLU A 452 8.30 13.68 22.12
C GLU A 452 8.33 13.53 23.64
N LYS A 453 7.91 12.37 24.17
CA LYS A 453 7.96 12.09 25.61
C LYS A 453 9.40 12.11 26.15
N LYS A 454 10.38 11.53 25.45
CA LYS A 454 11.79 11.58 25.86
C LYS A 454 12.33 13.01 25.85
N ARG A 455 11.98 13.80 24.83
CA ARG A 455 12.36 15.23 24.74
C ARG A 455 11.77 16.02 25.92
N LEU A 456 10.49 15.82 26.25
CA LEU A 456 9.82 16.43 27.40
C LEU A 456 10.47 16.06 28.73
N LEU A 457 10.75 14.77 28.96
CA LEU A 457 11.42 14.31 30.19
C LEU A 457 12.85 14.86 30.34
N GLY A 458 13.51 15.20 29.23
CA GLY A 458 14.82 15.84 29.21
C GLY A 458 14.79 17.35 29.50
N LEU A 459 13.62 17.98 29.53
CA LEU A 459 13.46 19.38 29.89
C LEU A 459 13.33 19.53 31.41
N THR A 460 13.93 20.59 31.96
CA THR A 460 13.70 20.96 33.37
C THR A 460 12.27 21.45 33.56
N ALA A 461 11.74 21.44 34.79
CA ALA A 461 10.45 22.08 35.05
C ALA A 461 10.54 23.60 34.82
N LEU A 462 9.54 24.15 34.12
CA LEU A 462 9.38 25.56 33.82
C LEU A 462 8.07 26.03 34.44
N GLY A 463 8.13 27.03 35.31
CA GLY A 463 6.96 27.52 36.02
C GLY A 463 7.07 28.98 36.43
N LYS A 464 5.95 29.68 36.37
CA LYS A 464 5.73 30.99 36.97
C LYS A 464 4.67 30.84 38.05
N VAL A 465 4.94 31.40 39.22
CA VAL A 465 4.00 31.37 40.34
C VAL A 465 3.79 32.76 40.91
N THR A 466 2.58 33.09 41.30
CA THR A 466 2.24 34.31 42.03
C THR A 466 2.17 34.02 43.52
N LEU A 467 2.76 34.90 44.33
CA LEU A 467 2.70 34.77 45.79
C LEU A 467 1.31 35.14 46.29
N LEU A 468 0.71 34.28 47.10
CA LEU A 468 -0.55 34.58 47.77
C LEU A 468 -0.24 35.23 49.12
N LYS A 469 -0.08 36.56 49.13
CA LYS A 469 0.46 37.33 50.27
C LYS A 469 -0.29 37.14 51.60
N GLN A 470 -1.57 36.77 51.56
CA GLN A 470 -2.38 36.47 52.75
C GLN A 470 -2.11 35.07 53.36
N TYR A 471 -1.38 34.19 52.69
CA TYR A 471 -1.15 32.80 53.12
C TYR A 471 0.31 32.55 53.45
N VAL A 472 0.77 33.06 54.59
CA VAL A 472 2.11 32.80 55.12
C VAL A 472 2.00 31.93 56.37
N PHE A 473 2.52 30.71 56.28
CA PHE A 473 2.41 29.71 57.34
C PHE A 473 3.66 29.69 58.24
N ARG A 474 4.82 30.05 57.68
CA ARG A 474 6.09 30.11 58.41
C ARG A 474 7.04 31.09 57.73
N ASN A 475 7.64 32.01 58.50
CA ASN A 475 8.53 33.04 57.96
C ASN A 475 9.95 32.55 57.63
N THR A 476 10.53 31.61 58.39
CA THR A 476 11.91 31.12 58.22
C THR A 476 12.05 29.64 58.59
N ASN A 477 13.07 29.00 58.02
CA ASN A 477 13.60 27.67 58.38
C ASN A 477 12.58 26.51 58.44
N PRO A 478 12.04 26.04 57.29
CA PRO A 478 11.99 26.73 56.00
C PRO A 478 10.84 27.76 55.99
N ALA A 479 10.93 28.78 55.13
CA ALA A 479 9.79 29.64 54.87
C ALA A 479 8.69 28.83 54.16
N ILE A 480 7.44 28.93 54.60
CA ILE A 480 6.29 28.22 54.04
C ILE A 480 5.20 29.24 53.74
N PHE A 481 4.80 29.33 52.48
CA PHE A 481 3.80 30.30 52.01
C PHE A 481 3.05 29.77 50.80
N GLY A 482 1.83 30.28 50.60
CA GLY A 482 0.95 29.94 49.50
C GLY A 482 1.39 30.61 48.20
N VAL A 483 1.31 29.87 47.11
CA VAL A 483 1.53 30.35 45.75
C VAL A 483 0.46 29.78 44.83
N ARG A 484 0.14 30.52 43.76
CA ARG A 484 -0.65 30.01 42.63
C ARG A 484 0.26 29.79 41.44
N VAL A 485 0.17 28.65 40.78
CA VAL A 485 0.90 28.40 39.54
C VAL A 485 0.18 29.09 38.39
N ASP A 486 0.79 30.13 37.82
CA ASP A 486 0.17 30.92 36.73
C ASP A 486 0.48 30.34 35.36
N THR A 487 1.63 29.67 35.20
CA THR A 487 2.04 29.08 33.92
C THR A 487 2.99 27.92 34.16
N GLY A 488 2.81 26.83 33.41
CA GLY A 488 3.71 25.68 33.42
C GLY A 488 3.56 24.84 34.71
N LYS A 489 4.67 24.37 35.26
CA LYS A 489 4.69 23.55 36.47
C LYS A 489 5.90 23.78 37.37
N ILE A 490 5.69 23.57 38.67
CA ILE A 490 6.75 23.56 39.67
C ILE A 490 6.89 22.15 40.27
N ILE A 491 8.12 21.77 40.59
CA ILE A 491 8.45 20.47 41.19
C ILE A 491 9.31 20.67 42.44
N SER A 492 9.29 19.69 43.33
CA SER A 492 10.25 19.66 44.44
C SER A 492 11.68 19.62 43.90
N GLY A 493 12.53 20.48 44.44
CA GLY A 493 13.92 20.67 44.04
C GLY A 493 14.14 21.72 42.94
N LEU A 494 13.09 22.38 42.45
CA LEU A 494 13.23 23.47 41.50
C LEU A 494 13.80 24.73 42.17
N ASN A 495 14.77 25.38 41.53
CA ASN A 495 15.31 26.66 41.96
C ASN A 495 14.43 27.80 41.44
N MET A 496 14.22 28.82 42.26
CA MET A 496 13.37 29.97 41.94
C MET A 496 14.14 31.28 42.05
N ILE A 497 13.82 32.20 41.14
CA ILE A 497 14.24 33.61 41.13
C ILE A 497 13.01 34.52 41.19
N ASP A 498 13.21 35.78 41.56
CA ASP A 498 12.17 36.82 41.46
C ASP A 498 12.20 37.54 40.10
N GLN A 499 11.32 38.53 39.92
CA GLN A 499 11.23 39.33 38.70
C GLN A 499 12.47 40.21 38.40
N ASN A 500 13.40 40.32 39.35
CA ASN A 500 14.66 41.08 39.23
C ASN A 500 15.87 40.16 39.01
N ASN A 501 15.64 38.86 38.76
CA ASN A 501 16.67 37.83 38.63
C ASN A 501 17.47 37.55 39.92
N GLU A 502 16.93 37.90 41.09
CA GLU A 502 17.58 37.59 42.36
C GLU A 502 17.18 36.18 42.82
N LYS A 503 18.15 35.40 43.32
CA LYS A 503 17.90 34.03 43.76
C LYS A 503 17.06 34.01 45.03
N VAL A 504 15.91 33.33 44.97
CA VAL A 504 15.02 33.10 46.10
C VAL A 504 15.30 31.77 46.78
N GLY A 505 15.63 30.72 46.03
CA GLY A 505 16.08 29.45 46.60
C GLY A 505 15.38 28.23 46.00
N LYS A 506 15.60 27.07 46.63
CA LYS A 506 15.14 25.77 46.14
C LYS A 506 13.86 25.35 46.84
N ILE A 507 12.83 24.97 46.08
CA ILE A 507 11.60 24.38 46.62
C ILE A 507 11.95 23.06 47.28
N LYS A 508 11.78 22.93 48.60
CA LYS A 508 12.03 21.69 49.34
C LYS A 508 10.84 20.74 49.29
N ASN A 509 9.63 21.27 49.39
CA ASN A 509 8.38 20.49 49.42
C ASN A 509 7.23 21.33 48.88
N ILE A 510 6.24 20.66 48.29
CA ILE A 510 4.99 21.26 47.80
C ILE A 510 3.84 20.56 48.51
N GLN A 511 2.87 21.32 49.02
CA GLN A 511 1.69 20.78 49.69
C GLN A 511 0.40 21.32 49.06
N SER A 512 -0.53 20.43 48.78
CA SER A 512 -1.90 20.74 48.36
C SER A 512 -2.86 20.12 49.36
N GLU A 513 -3.75 20.92 49.93
CA GLU A 513 -4.73 20.47 50.94
C GLU A 513 -4.11 19.68 52.11
N GLY A 514 -2.92 20.11 52.56
CA GLY A 514 -2.20 19.47 53.67
C GLY A 514 -1.45 18.18 53.31
N LYS A 515 -1.52 17.70 52.06
CA LYS A 515 -0.79 16.52 51.57
C LYS A 515 0.41 16.93 50.72
N SER A 516 1.55 16.27 50.92
CA SER A 516 2.73 16.49 50.06
C SER A 516 2.48 15.98 48.65
N VAL A 517 2.83 16.79 47.65
CA VAL A 517 2.72 16.47 46.23
C VAL A 517 4.07 16.64 45.53
N ASN A 518 4.32 15.86 44.49
CA ASN A 518 5.60 15.88 43.76
C ASN A 518 5.70 17.07 42.79
N GLU A 519 4.57 17.49 42.24
CA GLU A 519 4.46 18.61 41.29
C GLU A 519 3.15 19.38 41.49
N ALA A 520 3.14 20.64 41.06
CA ALA A 520 1.94 21.46 40.94
C ALA A 520 1.92 22.15 39.57
N THR A 521 0.77 22.14 38.90
CA THR A 521 0.56 22.63 37.54
C THR A 521 -0.28 23.90 37.52
N GLU A 522 -0.32 24.57 36.37
CA GLU A 522 -1.11 25.79 36.11
C GLU A 522 -2.52 25.75 36.70
N GLY A 523 -2.90 26.83 37.38
CA GLY A 523 -4.17 26.99 38.09
C GLY A 523 -4.18 26.50 39.54
N MET A 524 -3.25 25.62 39.94
CA MET A 524 -3.22 25.10 41.31
C MET A 524 -2.73 26.16 42.31
N GLU A 525 -3.39 26.24 43.47
CA GLU A 525 -2.92 26.97 44.65
C GLU A 525 -2.33 25.98 45.65
N VAL A 526 -1.05 26.15 45.98
CA VAL A 526 -0.28 25.22 46.81
C VAL A 526 0.59 25.96 47.81
N ALA A 527 0.90 25.34 48.94
CA ALA A 527 1.91 25.83 49.86
C ALA A 527 3.29 25.27 49.45
N ILE A 528 4.29 26.13 49.29
CA ILE A 528 5.67 25.72 49.02
C ILE A 528 6.56 26.02 50.21
N SER A 529 7.56 25.16 50.45
CA SER A 529 8.58 25.38 51.47
C SER A 529 9.94 25.69 50.87
N ILE A 530 10.54 26.84 51.19
CA ILE A 530 11.87 27.25 50.70
C ILE A 530 12.82 27.48 51.91
N PRO A 531 13.88 26.66 52.08
CA PRO A 531 14.89 26.87 53.12
C PRO A 531 15.78 28.09 52.82
N GLY A 532 16.38 28.67 53.86
CA GLY A 532 17.42 29.69 53.72
C GLY A 532 16.94 31.11 53.44
N ILE A 533 15.63 31.35 53.42
CA ILE A 533 15.04 32.70 53.27
C ILE A 533 14.15 33.08 54.44
N ASN A 534 13.97 34.39 54.61
CA ASN A 534 12.94 35.00 55.45
C ASN A 534 11.88 35.64 54.55
N TYR A 535 10.64 35.14 54.61
CA TYR A 535 9.55 35.62 53.76
C TYR A 535 9.27 37.11 53.95
N GLU A 536 9.05 37.56 55.18
CA GLU A 536 8.74 38.96 55.47
C GLU A 536 9.82 39.91 55.00
N ARG A 537 11.09 39.58 55.26
CA ARG A 537 12.22 40.46 54.91
C ARG A 537 12.50 40.49 53.41
N ARG A 538 12.23 39.40 52.69
CA ARG A 538 12.69 39.25 51.30
C ARG A 538 11.59 39.26 50.24
N LEU A 539 10.39 38.81 50.58
CA LEU A 539 9.33 38.54 49.59
C LEU A 539 8.06 39.37 49.78
N LYS A 540 7.82 39.94 50.97
CA LYS A 540 6.52 40.54 51.32
C LYS A 540 6.15 41.76 50.47
N ASP A 541 7.06 42.72 50.38
CA ASP A 541 6.73 44.04 49.84
C ASP A 541 6.95 44.07 48.32
N ASP A 542 8.17 43.75 47.88
CA ASP A 542 8.61 44.00 46.51
C ASP A 542 8.47 42.80 45.56
N VAL A 543 8.12 41.60 46.04
CA VAL A 543 8.06 40.38 45.19
C VAL A 543 6.62 39.91 45.01
N ASN A 544 6.15 39.86 43.76
CA ASN A 544 4.80 39.42 43.41
C ASN A 544 4.78 38.05 42.73
N SER A 545 5.83 37.71 41.99
CA SER A 545 5.93 36.44 41.28
C SER A 545 7.32 35.83 41.40
N LEU A 546 7.37 34.50 41.43
CA LEU A 546 8.59 33.72 41.31
C LEU A 546 8.62 32.97 39.99
N TYR A 547 9.82 32.79 39.47
CA TYR A 547 10.07 32.13 38.19
C TYR A 547 11.10 31.02 38.37
N SER A 548 10.99 29.96 37.58
CA SER A 548 12.04 28.94 37.50
C SER A 548 13.40 29.56 37.16
N ASP A 549 14.41 29.26 37.96
CA ASP A 549 15.79 29.62 37.67
C ASP A 549 16.40 28.64 36.66
N ILE A 550 16.27 28.99 35.37
CA ILE A 550 16.84 28.20 34.27
C ILE A 550 18.21 28.73 33.85
N SER A 551 19.13 27.82 33.53
CA SER A 551 20.44 28.15 32.95
C SER A 551 20.34 28.51 31.47
N GLU A 552 21.39 29.12 30.92
CA GLU A 552 21.47 29.43 29.49
C GLU A 552 21.42 28.16 28.60
N SER A 553 22.03 27.06 29.08
CA SER A 553 21.99 25.76 28.38
C SER A 553 20.58 25.16 28.40
N GLN A 554 19.85 25.28 29.52
CA GLN A 554 18.46 24.84 29.64
C GLN A 554 17.55 25.71 28.76
N PHE A 555 17.74 27.03 28.75
CA PHE A 555 17.01 27.96 27.89
C PHE A 555 17.22 27.65 26.40
N LYS A 556 18.47 27.39 25.97
CA LYS A 556 18.79 26.92 24.61
C LYS A 556 18.12 25.57 24.31
N ASN A 557 18.01 24.68 25.29
CA ASN A 557 17.30 23.41 25.13
C ASN A 557 15.79 23.62 24.93
N PHE A 558 15.15 24.49 25.71
CA PHE A 558 13.75 24.88 25.46
C PHE A 558 13.55 25.52 24.09
N LYS A 559 14.45 26.43 23.66
CA LYS A 559 14.40 27.03 22.31
C LYS A 559 14.48 26.00 21.18
N LYS A 560 15.22 24.91 21.36
CA LYS A 560 15.28 23.79 20.40
C LYS A 560 14.03 22.91 20.40
N ASN A 561 13.19 23.01 21.43
CA ASN A 561 12.01 22.17 21.65
C ASN A 561 10.72 23.00 21.77
N LYS A 562 10.65 24.15 21.10
CA LYS A 562 9.48 25.06 21.13
C LYS A 562 8.18 24.41 20.64
N ASP A 563 8.30 23.41 19.77
CA ASP A 563 7.20 22.59 19.25
C ASP A 563 6.47 21.82 20.34
N LEU A 564 7.08 21.62 21.51
CA LEU A 564 6.53 20.88 22.64
C LEU A 564 5.91 21.78 23.72
N LEU A 565 5.98 23.10 23.56
CA LEU A 565 5.57 24.07 24.59
C LEU A 565 4.24 24.72 24.26
N SER A 566 3.43 24.98 25.29
CA SER A 566 2.22 25.79 25.16
C SER A 566 2.55 27.25 24.82
N SER A 567 1.55 27.97 24.29
CA SER A 567 1.66 29.42 24.05
C SER A 567 2.06 30.20 25.30
N ASN A 568 1.55 29.79 26.47
CA ASN A 568 1.84 30.44 27.75
C ASN A 568 3.29 30.17 28.18
N GLU A 569 3.79 28.93 28.03
CA GLU A 569 5.19 28.58 28.33
C GLU A 569 6.18 29.29 27.39
N LEU A 570 5.82 29.50 26.12
CA LEU A 570 6.62 30.30 25.19
C LEU A 570 6.68 31.76 25.62
N SER A 571 5.57 32.33 26.09
CA SER A 571 5.55 33.69 26.65
C SER A 571 6.40 33.79 27.91
N LEU A 572 6.30 32.79 28.80
CA LEU A 572 7.12 32.71 30.01
C LEU A 572 8.62 32.61 29.69
N LEU A 573 9.02 31.85 28.67
CA LEU A 573 10.42 31.82 28.23
C LEU A 573 10.91 33.18 27.75
N SER A 574 10.11 33.91 26.99
CA SER A 574 10.43 35.27 26.57
C SER A 574 10.58 36.23 27.77
N GLU A 575 9.67 36.13 28.74
CA GLU A 575 9.72 36.90 29.98
C GLU A 575 11.00 36.58 30.79
N LEU A 576 11.33 35.31 30.95
CA LEU A 576 12.57 34.86 31.60
C LEU A 576 13.83 35.37 30.89
N ALA A 577 13.83 35.40 29.56
CA ALA A 577 14.94 35.94 28.79
C ALA A 577 15.16 37.43 29.11
N GLN A 578 14.08 38.21 29.12
CA GLN A 578 14.14 39.64 29.48
C GLN A 578 14.60 39.87 30.91
N ILE A 579 14.13 39.05 31.87
CA ILE A 579 14.56 39.10 33.28
C ILE A 579 16.07 38.84 33.39
N LYS A 580 16.58 37.83 32.69
CA LYS A 580 18.00 37.45 32.72
C LYS A 580 18.89 38.47 31.98
N GLU A 581 18.42 39.03 30.88
CA GLU A 581 19.15 40.00 30.04
C GLU A 581 19.45 41.31 30.79
N LYS A 582 18.55 41.77 31.68
CA LYS A 582 18.79 42.92 32.58
C LYS A 582 20.05 42.80 33.44
N SER A 583 20.51 41.58 33.69
CA SER A 583 21.69 41.28 34.52
C SER A 583 22.92 40.83 33.72
N LYS A 584 22.73 40.39 32.47
CA LYS A 584 23.80 39.93 31.58
C LYS A 584 23.38 40.13 30.12
N GLU A 585 23.99 41.10 29.46
CA GLU A 585 23.74 41.45 28.07
C GLU A 585 24.00 40.24 27.14
N GLY A 586 23.07 39.97 26.21
CA GLY A 586 23.16 38.84 25.27
C GLY A 586 22.81 37.46 25.85
N TRP A 587 22.21 37.38 27.05
CA TRP A 587 21.82 36.09 27.64
C TRP A 587 20.78 35.36 26.78
N GLY A 588 21.17 34.19 26.27
CA GLY A 588 20.27 33.34 25.49
C GLY A 588 20.08 33.72 24.02
N GLN A 589 20.86 34.68 23.48
CA GLN A 589 21.00 34.87 22.03
C GLN A 589 21.63 33.65 21.35
#